data_AF-A0A561TQ17-F1
#
_entry.id   AF-A0A561TQ17-F1
#
_cell.length_a   1.000
_cell.length_b   1.000
_cell.length_c   1.000
_cell.angle_alpha   90.00
_cell.angle_beta   90.00
_cell.angle_gamma   90.00
#
_symmetry.space_group_name_H-M   'P 1'
#
loop_
_entity.id
_entity.type
_entity.pdbx_description
1 polymer ?
#
loop_
_entity_poly.entity_id
_entity_poly.type
_entity_poly.pdbx_seq_one_letter_code
_entity_poly.pdbx_strand_id
1 'polypeptide(L)'
;MIFEEPRAVYESITSRMKALAVVRPLLALDSSKAKAERGWEGYRLAELALAAIDVVTLRTDMRTAVRQETVVDHVSEFAALQLPGRPAEEYRAVGRWVTERLINTEERDRAFRHAIGSVMDEGFQTRMTSFQILKEVPDHVGQAALIATDAAITVLVHAIDVDIASEQIAAEAKLEALLKRARIGEAWQIAHTARLQSIRYAKDIHGRIEAMKRNVRAVDWDTEVKETVDDALEHVRSRSATEQQLKERVDQLLEVTDDAQKRRQLEGLGALIVECMQRHSVLIDMLLKVGPEYRRQQDRQVFVAPTLHARVHMHEQLLQPVMEFSLDACLEPLEAFTRAVLGPQQPRVMYLPDYFEALARVSESAAGDLVPVAQDDDPGDSEHTALFSDAQHEAVDALLDTATDQGVRLSALLGSARLPGPGMGPESGTDALLAMRVQQLFRRVPVRQLAVGEPAVVALDDGTELLDERFGGSDFLLIRTQSRPSVPPGPSDAPTDDNRLSSVTPIPDRDQESA
;
A
#
# COMPACT_ATOMS: atom_id res chain seq x y z
N MET A 1 -41.16 -21.38 2.47
CA MET A 1 -40.79 -22.00 1.18
C MET A 1 -41.48 -21.33 -0.02
N ILE A 2 -41.83 -20.03 0.04
CA ILE A 2 -42.62 -19.30 -1.00
C ILE A 2 -41.78 -18.21 -1.73
N PHE A 3 -40.47 -18.11 -1.45
CA PHE A 3 -39.63 -17.00 -1.95
C PHE A 3 -38.35 -17.40 -2.72
N GLU A 4 -38.10 -18.69 -3.01
CA GLU A 4 -36.90 -19.10 -3.75
C GLU A 4 -36.99 -18.74 -5.25
N GLU A 5 -38.14 -18.98 -5.90
CA GLU A 5 -38.37 -18.61 -7.30
C GLU A 5 -38.24 -17.09 -7.57
N PRO A 6 -38.85 -16.17 -6.79
CA PRO A 6 -38.71 -14.73 -7.05
C PRO A 6 -37.28 -14.21 -6.82
N ARG A 7 -36.46 -14.87 -6.00
CA ARG A 7 -35.06 -14.49 -5.75
C ARG A 7 -34.18 -14.83 -6.95
N ALA A 8 -34.31 -16.04 -7.51
CA ALA A 8 -33.60 -16.43 -8.73
C ALA A 8 -33.96 -15.55 -9.94
N VAL A 9 -35.24 -15.18 -10.07
CA VAL A 9 -35.72 -14.22 -11.09
C VAL A 9 -35.07 -12.84 -10.89
N TYR A 10 -34.99 -12.36 -9.65
CA TYR A 10 -34.38 -11.05 -9.36
C TYR A 10 -32.86 -11.04 -9.53
N GLU A 11 -32.17 -12.14 -9.22
CA GLU A 11 -30.74 -12.29 -9.51
C GLU A 11 -30.47 -12.21 -11.01
N SER A 12 -31.31 -12.86 -11.83
CA SER A 12 -31.27 -12.75 -13.29
C SER A 12 -31.49 -11.31 -13.78
N ILE A 13 -32.49 -10.60 -13.23
CA ILE A 13 -32.75 -9.18 -13.52
C ILE A 13 -31.55 -8.32 -13.12
N THR A 14 -30.98 -8.55 -11.94
CA THR A 14 -29.82 -7.80 -11.43
C THR A 14 -28.60 -8.01 -12.34
N SER A 15 -28.38 -9.24 -12.81
CA SER A 15 -27.32 -9.57 -13.77
C SER A 15 -27.51 -8.85 -15.11
N ARG A 16 -28.73 -8.85 -15.66
CA ARG A 16 -29.07 -8.12 -16.89
C ARG A 16 -28.89 -6.60 -16.70
N MET A 17 -29.25 -6.08 -15.53
CA MET A 17 -29.08 -4.66 -15.23
C MET A 17 -27.60 -4.26 -15.11
N LYS A 18 -26.77 -5.14 -14.57
CA LYS A 18 -25.30 -4.96 -14.61
C LYS A 18 -24.79 -4.90 -16.05
N ALA A 19 -25.24 -5.79 -16.93
CA ALA A 19 -24.84 -5.76 -18.34
C ALA A 19 -25.27 -4.45 -19.04
N LEU A 20 -26.51 -3.99 -18.82
CA LEU A 20 -27.01 -2.72 -19.37
C LEU A 20 -26.28 -1.49 -18.82
N ALA A 21 -25.87 -1.53 -17.55
CA ALA A 21 -25.10 -0.45 -16.94
C ALA A 21 -23.78 -0.19 -17.68
N VAL A 22 -23.15 -1.21 -18.25
CA VAL A 22 -21.89 -1.08 -19.00
C VAL A 22 -22.09 -0.43 -20.37
N VAL A 23 -23.27 -0.60 -20.98
CA VAL A 23 -23.58 0.00 -22.30
C VAL A 23 -23.82 1.51 -22.19
N ARG A 24 -24.35 1.98 -21.05
CA ARG A 24 -24.72 3.39 -20.85
C ARG A 24 -23.57 4.38 -21.12
N PRO A 25 -22.34 4.20 -20.60
CA PRO A 25 -21.21 5.07 -20.93
C PRO A 25 -20.92 5.19 -22.42
N LEU A 26 -21.14 4.13 -23.21
CA LEU A 26 -20.88 4.11 -24.64
C LEU A 26 -21.89 4.94 -25.42
N LEU A 27 -23.18 4.75 -25.12
CA LEU A 27 -24.25 5.53 -25.73
C LEU A 27 -24.20 7.01 -25.31
N ALA A 28 -23.71 7.30 -24.10
CA ALA A 28 -23.51 8.66 -23.63
C ALA A 28 -22.47 9.44 -24.46
N LEU A 29 -21.54 8.77 -25.16
CA LEU A 29 -20.57 9.43 -26.03
C LEU A 29 -21.26 10.21 -27.16
N ASP A 30 -22.29 9.63 -27.76
CA ASP A 30 -23.00 10.24 -28.89
C ASP A 30 -23.87 11.44 -28.50
N SER A 31 -24.19 11.58 -27.21
CA SER A 31 -24.94 12.70 -26.62
C SER A 31 -24.05 13.64 -25.81
N SER A 32 -22.73 13.47 -25.87
CA SER A 32 -21.80 14.26 -25.07
C SER A 32 -21.74 15.72 -25.53
N LYS A 33 -21.64 16.66 -24.58
CA LYS A 33 -21.46 18.10 -24.88
C LYS A 33 -20.19 18.35 -25.70
N ALA A 34 -19.13 17.60 -25.41
CA ALA A 34 -17.87 17.69 -26.13
C ALA A 34 -18.00 17.37 -27.63
N LYS A 35 -18.94 16.48 -28.02
CA LYS A 35 -19.23 16.19 -29.43
C LYS A 35 -19.78 17.42 -30.14
N ALA A 36 -20.72 18.13 -29.52
CA ALA A 36 -21.31 19.35 -30.07
C ALA A 36 -20.29 20.51 -30.12
N GLU A 37 -19.53 20.73 -29.03
CA GLU A 37 -18.54 21.80 -28.93
C GLU A 37 -17.40 21.67 -29.96
N ARG A 38 -17.03 20.44 -30.32
CA ARG A 38 -15.95 20.16 -31.28
C ARG A 38 -16.42 19.94 -32.71
N GLY A 39 -17.73 20.06 -32.98
CA GLY A 39 -18.29 19.88 -34.32
C GLY A 39 -18.25 18.44 -34.83
N TRP A 40 -18.25 17.45 -33.93
CA TRP A 40 -18.14 16.02 -34.25
C TRP A 40 -19.49 15.34 -34.52
N GLU A 41 -20.52 16.08 -34.92
CA GLU A 41 -21.89 15.57 -35.11
C GLU A 41 -21.97 14.44 -36.14
N GLY A 42 -21.10 14.46 -37.16
CA GLY A 42 -21.04 13.44 -38.20
C GLY A 42 -20.48 12.09 -37.75
N TYR A 43 -19.75 12.02 -36.64
CA TYR A 43 -19.20 10.77 -36.13
C TYR A 43 -20.20 10.01 -35.26
N ARG A 44 -20.21 8.68 -35.37
CA ARG A 44 -20.93 7.77 -34.47
C ARG A 44 -19.93 7.30 -33.40
N LEU A 45 -19.85 8.04 -32.30
CA LEU A 45 -18.82 7.84 -31.28
C LEU A 45 -19.01 6.53 -30.51
N ALA A 46 -20.25 6.05 -30.36
CA ALA A 46 -20.49 4.74 -29.75
C ALA A 46 -19.94 3.60 -30.63
N GLU A 47 -20.03 3.69 -31.95
CA GLU A 47 -19.46 2.69 -32.87
C GLU A 47 -17.93 2.71 -32.83
N LEU A 48 -17.33 3.91 -32.81
CA LEU A 48 -15.88 4.05 -32.65
C LEU A 48 -15.39 3.51 -31.29
N ALA A 49 -16.21 3.65 -30.25
CA ALA A 49 -15.92 3.08 -28.94
C ALA A 49 -15.98 1.55 -28.94
N LEU A 50 -16.95 0.96 -29.64
CA LEU A 50 -17.01 -0.49 -29.86
C LEU A 50 -15.79 -0.98 -30.65
N ALA A 51 -15.38 -0.25 -31.70
CA ALA A 51 -14.16 -0.58 -32.45
C ALA A 51 -12.90 -0.53 -31.57
N ALA A 52 -12.79 0.49 -30.69
CA ALA A 52 -11.69 0.57 -29.73
C ALA A 52 -11.66 -0.63 -28.77
N ILE A 53 -12.82 -0.99 -28.23
CA ILE A 53 -12.96 -2.15 -27.34
C ILE A 53 -12.62 -3.45 -28.08
N ASP A 54 -13.05 -3.59 -29.33
CA ASP A 54 -12.77 -4.75 -30.17
C ASP A 54 -11.27 -4.91 -30.43
N VAL A 55 -10.58 -3.84 -30.86
CA VAL A 55 -9.12 -3.86 -31.05
C VAL A 55 -8.38 -4.29 -29.79
N VAL A 56 -8.73 -3.69 -28.65
CA VAL A 56 -8.06 -4.03 -27.39
C VAL A 56 -8.37 -5.48 -27.05
N THR A 57 -9.62 -5.93 -27.15
CA THR A 57 -10.01 -7.29 -26.79
C THR A 57 -9.33 -8.34 -27.68
N LEU A 58 -9.28 -8.09 -28.99
CA LEU A 58 -8.73 -9.02 -29.98
C LEU A 58 -7.20 -9.07 -29.96
N ARG A 59 -6.53 -7.94 -29.66
CA ARG A 59 -5.06 -7.86 -29.61
C ARG A 59 -4.48 -8.09 -28.21
N THR A 60 -5.30 -8.00 -27.17
CA THR A 60 -4.93 -8.45 -25.82
C THR A 60 -4.93 -9.97 -25.82
N ASP A 61 -3.84 -10.56 -26.33
CA ASP A 61 -3.54 -11.94 -25.96
C ASP A 61 -3.20 -11.99 -24.48
N MET A 62 -3.35 -13.18 -23.88
CA MET A 62 -3.49 -13.49 -22.44
C MET A 62 -2.50 -12.82 -21.46
N ARG A 63 -1.51 -12.04 -21.92
CA ARG A 63 -0.55 -11.25 -21.13
C ARG A 63 -0.12 -9.91 -21.74
N THR A 64 -0.57 -9.52 -22.95
CA THR A 64 0.00 -8.37 -23.67
C THR A 64 -0.99 -7.22 -23.67
N ALA A 65 -0.68 -6.15 -22.96
CA ALA A 65 -1.42 -4.90 -23.03
C ALA A 65 -1.20 -4.24 -24.41
N VAL A 66 -2.23 -3.60 -24.97
CA VAL A 66 -2.16 -2.94 -26.28
C VAL A 66 -1.79 -1.48 -26.08
N ARG A 67 -0.71 -0.99 -26.70
CA ARG A 67 -0.32 0.43 -26.58
C ARG A 67 -1.48 1.34 -26.93
N GLN A 68 -1.71 2.36 -26.12
CA GLN A 68 -2.80 3.30 -26.31
C GLN A 68 -2.76 3.95 -27.70
N GLU A 69 -1.57 4.34 -28.18
CA GLU A 69 -1.43 4.99 -29.49
C GLU A 69 -1.86 4.07 -30.64
N THR A 70 -1.61 2.77 -30.53
CA THR A 70 -2.06 1.79 -31.52
C THR A 70 -3.58 1.67 -31.59
N VAL A 71 -4.27 1.81 -30.44
CA VAL A 71 -5.74 1.83 -30.40
C VAL A 71 -6.24 3.12 -31.04
N VAL A 72 -5.63 4.26 -30.73
CA VAL A 72 -5.97 5.56 -31.33
C VAL A 72 -5.83 5.53 -32.85
N ASP A 73 -4.72 5.00 -33.36
CA ASP A 73 -4.48 4.90 -34.80
C ASP A 73 -5.57 4.09 -35.49
N HIS A 74 -5.95 2.94 -34.92
CA HIS A 74 -6.98 2.10 -35.52
C HIS A 74 -8.38 2.71 -35.45
N VAL A 75 -8.73 3.37 -34.34
CA VAL A 75 -10.01 4.09 -34.24
C VAL A 75 -10.05 5.26 -35.23
N SER A 76 -8.91 5.88 -35.52
CA SER A 76 -8.79 6.94 -36.52
C SER A 76 -9.07 6.43 -37.94
N GLU A 77 -8.64 5.21 -38.26
CA GLU A 77 -8.98 4.56 -39.54
C GLU A 77 -10.49 4.36 -39.68
N PHE A 78 -11.17 3.91 -38.62
CA PHE A 78 -12.64 3.80 -38.62
C PHE A 78 -13.36 5.15 -38.67
N ALA A 79 -12.82 6.18 -38.02
CA ALA A 79 -13.36 7.53 -38.12
C ALA A 79 -13.29 8.07 -39.56
N ALA A 80 -12.19 7.77 -40.28
CA ALA A 80 -12.04 8.14 -41.69
C ALA A 80 -13.04 7.43 -42.60
N LEU A 81 -13.48 6.22 -42.24
CA LEU A 81 -14.54 5.50 -42.97
C LEU A 81 -15.93 6.11 -42.72
N GLN A 82 -16.21 6.58 -41.50
CA GLN A 82 -17.51 7.18 -41.16
C GLN A 82 -17.71 8.54 -41.85
N LEU A 83 -16.67 9.39 -41.87
CA LEU A 83 -16.74 10.72 -42.46
C LEU A 83 -15.52 11.02 -43.34
N PRO A 84 -15.49 10.51 -44.59
CA PRO A 84 -14.39 10.74 -45.51
C PRO A 84 -14.19 12.23 -45.82
N GLY A 85 -12.94 12.64 -46.07
CA GLY A 85 -12.60 14.01 -46.52
C GLY A 85 -12.26 15.01 -45.41
N ARG A 86 -12.19 14.59 -44.15
CA ARG A 86 -11.65 15.37 -43.02
C ARG A 86 -10.13 15.20 -42.87
N PRO A 87 -9.42 16.14 -42.21
CA PRO A 87 -7.98 16.04 -42.01
C PRO A 87 -7.62 14.90 -41.04
N ALA A 88 -6.44 14.29 -41.23
CA ALA A 88 -5.97 13.18 -40.41
C ALA A 88 -5.85 13.52 -38.91
N GLU A 89 -5.52 14.77 -38.59
CA GLU A 89 -5.45 15.26 -37.21
C GLU A 89 -6.82 15.20 -36.51
N GLU A 90 -7.91 15.44 -37.24
CA GLU A 90 -9.27 15.36 -36.68
C GLU A 90 -9.62 13.92 -36.35
N TYR A 91 -9.35 12.96 -37.25
CA TYR A 91 -9.57 11.54 -36.97
C TYR A 91 -8.79 11.07 -35.74
N ARG A 92 -7.52 11.49 -35.62
CA ARG A 92 -6.68 11.16 -34.45
C ARG A 92 -7.22 11.79 -33.17
N ALA A 93 -7.71 13.03 -33.23
CA ALA A 93 -8.31 13.70 -32.08
C ALA A 93 -9.60 13.00 -31.61
N VAL A 94 -10.44 12.55 -32.54
CA VAL A 94 -11.64 11.75 -32.24
C VAL A 94 -11.25 10.42 -31.60
N GLY A 95 -10.32 9.67 -32.23
CA GLY A 95 -9.87 8.38 -31.72
C GLY A 95 -9.24 8.47 -30.33
N ARG A 96 -8.43 9.50 -30.08
CA ARG A 96 -7.83 9.77 -28.77
C ARG A 96 -8.90 10.05 -27.72
N TRP A 97 -9.84 10.94 -28.03
CA TRP A 97 -10.88 11.31 -27.08
C TRP A 97 -11.79 10.13 -26.72
N VAL A 98 -12.20 9.32 -27.70
CA VAL A 98 -12.99 8.10 -27.44
C VAL A 98 -12.22 7.14 -26.53
N THR A 99 -10.92 6.94 -26.80
CA THR A 99 -10.07 6.05 -25.99
C THR A 99 -9.92 6.55 -24.55
N GLU A 100 -9.66 7.85 -24.35
CA GLU A 100 -9.58 8.47 -23.02
C GLU A 100 -10.90 8.34 -22.24
N ARG A 101 -12.03 8.49 -22.94
CA ARG A 101 -13.36 8.32 -22.33
C ARG A 101 -13.61 6.89 -21.88
N LEU A 102 -13.13 5.89 -22.61
CA LEU A 102 -13.26 4.48 -22.23
C LEU A 102 -12.39 4.09 -21.02
N ILE A 103 -11.27 4.79 -20.83
CA ILE A 103 -10.42 4.67 -19.63
C ILE A 103 -11.03 5.41 -18.43
N ASN A 104 -11.95 6.34 -18.67
CA ASN A 104 -12.55 7.23 -17.69
C ASN A 104 -11.50 8.10 -16.95
N THR A 105 -10.67 8.81 -17.72
CA THR A 105 -9.59 9.66 -17.18
C THR A 105 -10.06 10.85 -16.33
N GLU A 106 -11.36 11.16 -16.32
CA GLU A 106 -11.93 12.23 -15.49
C GLU A 106 -12.08 11.85 -14.01
N GLU A 107 -12.25 10.56 -13.72
CA GLU A 107 -12.40 10.06 -12.35
C GLU A 107 -11.07 9.55 -11.81
N ARG A 108 -10.76 9.85 -10.55
CA ARG A 108 -9.48 9.50 -9.92
C ARG A 108 -9.23 7.99 -9.87
N ASP A 109 -10.27 7.20 -9.67
CA ASP A 109 -10.22 5.72 -9.65
C ASP A 109 -10.49 5.10 -11.03
N ARG A 110 -10.74 5.94 -12.05
CA ARG A 110 -10.99 5.53 -13.43
C ARG A 110 -12.14 4.53 -13.57
N ALA A 111 -13.11 4.56 -12.64
CA ALA A 111 -14.22 3.61 -12.60
C ALA A 111 -15.55 4.30 -12.93
N PHE A 112 -16.35 3.66 -13.78
CA PHE A 112 -17.75 4.02 -13.98
C PHE A 112 -18.58 3.49 -12.82
N ARG A 113 -19.55 4.28 -12.35
CA ARG A 113 -20.42 3.90 -11.23
C ARG A 113 -21.88 3.91 -11.67
N HIS A 114 -22.62 2.86 -11.31
CA HIS A 114 -24.05 2.78 -11.56
C HIS A 114 -24.79 2.15 -10.39
N ALA A 115 -25.91 2.78 -9.99
CA ALA A 115 -26.75 2.31 -8.91
C ALA A 115 -27.65 1.17 -9.44
N ILE A 116 -27.53 -0.02 -8.86
CA ILE A 116 -28.28 -1.22 -9.26
C ILE A 116 -29.03 -1.75 -8.04
N GLY A 117 -30.32 -2.04 -8.22
CA GLY A 117 -31.13 -2.69 -7.20
C GLY A 117 -30.83 -4.18 -7.09
N SER A 118 -30.69 -4.68 -5.87
CA SER A 118 -30.55 -6.11 -5.57
C SER A 118 -31.45 -6.49 -4.39
N VAL A 119 -32.08 -7.67 -4.45
CA VAL A 119 -32.87 -8.22 -3.34
C VAL A 119 -31.94 -9.01 -2.43
N MET A 120 -31.80 -8.57 -1.18
CA MET A 120 -31.07 -9.26 -0.10
C MET A 120 -32.09 -9.88 0.89
N ASP A 121 -31.60 -10.67 1.84
CA ASP A 121 -32.43 -11.27 2.90
C ASP A 121 -33.21 -10.22 3.73
N GLU A 122 -32.70 -8.98 3.81
CA GLU A 122 -33.32 -7.86 4.51
C GLU A 122 -34.19 -6.94 3.61
N GLY A 123 -34.38 -7.29 2.34
CA GLY A 123 -35.22 -6.55 1.39
C GLY A 123 -34.48 -5.98 0.16
N PHE A 124 -35.15 -5.13 -0.61
CA PHE A 124 -34.60 -4.49 -1.80
C PHE A 124 -33.66 -3.34 -1.43
N GLN A 125 -32.40 -3.43 -1.84
CA GLN A 125 -31.40 -2.40 -1.61
C GLN A 125 -30.79 -1.95 -2.93
N THR A 126 -30.56 -0.65 -3.08
CA THR A 126 -29.82 -0.10 -4.22
C THR A 126 -28.35 0.02 -3.84
N ARG A 127 -27.47 -0.65 -4.58
CA ARG A 127 -26.02 -0.59 -4.39
C ARG A 127 -25.32 0.05 -5.58
N MET A 128 -24.33 0.89 -5.29
CA MET A 128 -23.46 1.44 -6.31
C MET A 128 -22.49 0.35 -6.79
N THR A 129 -22.60 -0.04 -8.05
CA THR A 129 -21.67 -0.98 -8.69
C THR A 129 -20.66 -0.18 -9.50
N SER A 130 -19.38 -0.40 -9.24
CA SER A 130 -18.28 0.22 -9.98
C SER A 130 -17.67 -0.77 -10.97
N PHE A 131 -17.38 -0.33 -12.19
CA PHE A 131 -16.70 -1.12 -13.21
C PHE A 131 -15.79 -0.22 -14.06
N GLN A 132 -14.77 -0.79 -14.68
CA GLN A 132 -13.90 -0.11 -15.66
C GLN A 132 -14.17 -0.75 -17.03
N ILE A 133 -14.05 -0.02 -18.14
CA ILE A 133 -14.20 -0.59 -19.49
C ILE A 133 -12.81 -0.94 -20.05
N LEU A 134 -11.92 0.05 -20.17
CA LEU A 134 -10.51 -0.18 -20.47
C LEU A 134 -9.67 0.16 -19.24
N LYS A 135 -8.70 -0.70 -18.93
CA LYS A 135 -7.76 -0.47 -17.84
C LYS A 135 -6.39 -0.14 -18.42
N GLU A 136 -5.81 0.98 -17.96
CA GLU A 136 -4.44 1.34 -18.29
C GLU A 136 -3.46 0.59 -17.38
N VAL A 137 -2.45 -0.02 -17.99
CA VAL A 137 -1.37 -0.78 -17.35
C VAL A 137 -0.05 -0.38 -18.04
N PRO A 138 1.05 -0.18 -17.29
CA PRO A 138 2.33 0.12 -17.92
C PRO A 138 2.82 -1.09 -18.74
N ASP A 139 3.24 -0.83 -19.98
CA ASP A 139 3.93 -1.79 -20.82
C ASP A 139 5.35 -2.10 -20.27
N HIS A 140 6.05 -3.09 -20.83
CA HIS A 140 7.44 -3.43 -20.49
C HIS A 140 8.44 -2.26 -20.62
N VAL A 141 8.07 -1.22 -21.39
CA VAL A 141 8.85 0.02 -21.59
C VAL A 141 8.34 1.17 -20.69
N GLY A 142 7.34 0.94 -19.85
CA GLY A 142 6.72 1.96 -19.00
C GLY A 142 5.75 2.90 -19.72
N GLN A 143 5.37 2.59 -20.97
CA GLN A 143 4.38 3.36 -21.73
C GLN A 143 2.95 2.91 -21.42
N ALA A 144 1.98 3.81 -21.64
CA ALA A 144 0.56 3.53 -21.44
C ALA A 144 0.06 2.43 -22.39
N ALA A 145 -0.35 1.31 -21.83
CA ALA A 145 -0.99 0.22 -22.56
C ALA A 145 -2.34 -0.14 -21.93
N LEU A 146 -3.23 -0.72 -22.74
CA LEU A 146 -4.63 -0.94 -22.40
C LEU A 146 -4.95 -2.42 -22.37
N ILE A 147 -5.78 -2.80 -21.40
CA ILE A 147 -6.32 -4.14 -21.24
C ILE A 147 -7.85 -4.04 -21.18
N ALA A 148 -8.54 -4.91 -21.91
CA ALA A 148 -9.99 -5.03 -21.86
C ALA A 148 -10.45 -5.68 -20.55
N THR A 149 -11.34 -5.01 -19.83
CA THR A 149 -11.94 -5.56 -18.61
C THR A 149 -13.09 -6.52 -18.93
N ASP A 150 -13.66 -7.16 -17.90
CA ASP A 150 -14.81 -8.05 -18.11
C ASP A 150 -16.02 -7.28 -18.61
N ALA A 151 -16.18 -6.04 -18.15
CA ALA A 151 -17.25 -5.16 -18.60
C ALA A 151 -17.15 -4.92 -20.13
N ALA A 152 -15.96 -4.64 -20.65
CA ALA A 152 -15.73 -4.47 -22.09
C ALA A 152 -16.06 -5.73 -22.90
N ILE A 153 -15.61 -6.90 -22.44
CA ILE A 153 -15.90 -8.19 -23.09
C ILE A 153 -17.41 -8.50 -23.04
N THR A 154 -18.06 -8.23 -21.90
CA THR A 154 -19.50 -8.38 -21.69
C THR A 154 -20.30 -7.53 -22.67
N VAL A 155 -19.88 -6.29 -22.93
CA VAL A 155 -20.52 -5.45 -23.96
C VAL A 155 -20.41 -6.09 -25.33
N LEU A 156 -19.23 -6.54 -25.75
CA LEU A 156 -19.06 -7.15 -27.08
C LEU A 156 -19.89 -8.43 -27.22
N VAL A 157 -19.94 -9.27 -26.18
CA VAL A 157 -20.70 -10.52 -26.20
C VAL A 157 -22.21 -10.27 -26.21
N HIS A 158 -22.72 -9.27 -25.48
CA HIS A 158 -24.16 -8.98 -25.43
C HIS A 158 -24.65 -8.02 -26.53
N ALA A 159 -23.76 -7.26 -27.16
CA ALA A 159 -24.08 -6.47 -28.35
C ALA A 159 -24.27 -7.36 -29.60
N ILE A 160 -23.75 -8.59 -29.55
CA ILE A 160 -24.00 -9.63 -30.55
C ILE A 160 -25.22 -10.42 -30.08
N ASP A 161 -26.28 -10.34 -30.88
CA ASP A 161 -27.58 -10.95 -30.66
C ASP A 161 -27.47 -12.45 -30.31
N VAL A 162 -27.83 -12.88 -29.08
CA VAL A 162 -27.98 -14.31 -28.78
C VAL A 162 -29.11 -14.63 -27.78
N ASP A 163 -30.06 -15.42 -28.27
CA ASP A 163 -30.95 -16.29 -27.50
C ASP A 163 -30.14 -17.39 -26.79
N ILE A 164 -30.14 -17.34 -25.46
CA ILE A 164 -29.33 -18.20 -24.58
C ILE A 164 -30.07 -19.50 -24.27
N ALA A 165 -29.76 -20.57 -25.01
CA ALA A 165 -29.76 -21.96 -24.53
C ALA A 165 -29.25 -22.90 -25.65
N SER A 166 -28.19 -23.67 -25.36
CA SER A 166 -27.48 -24.62 -26.26
C SER A 166 -26.63 -24.01 -27.39
N GLU A 167 -25.85 -22.97 -27.09
CA GLU A 167 -25.13 -22.16 -28.09
C GLU A 167 -23.92 -22.82 -28.78
N GLN A 168 -23.06 -23.58 -28.10
CA GLN A 168 -21.77 -23.97 -28.70
C GLN A 168 -21.91 -25.05 -29.78
N ILE A 169 -22.57 -26.17 -29.46
CA ILE A 169 -22.85 -27.24 -30.42
C ILE A 169 -23.73 -26.72 -31.57
N ALA A 170 -24.69 -25.82 -31.27
CA ALA A 170 -25.53 -25.20 -32.29
C ALA A 170 -24.76 -24.20 -33.17
N ALA A 171 -23.83 -23.42 -32.60
CA ALA A 171 -22.98 -22.49 -33.35
C ALA A 171 -22.01 -23.24 -34.25
N GLU A 172 -21.41 -24.34 -33.78
CA GLU A 172 -20.54 -25.22 -34.58
C GLU A 172 -21.33 -25.87 -35.72
N ALA A 173 -22.49 -26.45 -35.43
CA ALA A 173 -23.37 -27.02 -36.45
C ALA A 173 -23.88 -25.97 -37.46
N LYS A 174 -24.18 -24.75 -37.00
CA LYS A 174 -24.55 -23.61 -37.86
C LYS A 174 -23.38 -23.16 -38.73
N LEU A 175 -22.18 -23.06 -38.17
CA LEU A 175 -20.98 -22.69 -38.92
C LEU A 175 -20.68 -23.72 -40.02
N GLU A 176 -20.74 -25.01 -39.68
CA GLU A 176 -20.64 -26.09 -40.67
C GLU A 176 -21.73 -25.98 -41.75
N ALA A 177 -22.98 -25.72 -41.36
CA ALA A 177 -24.08 -25.58 -42.31
C ALA A 177 -23.93 -24.34 -43.22
N LEU A 178 -23.42 -23.22 -42.70
CA LEU A 178 -23.18 -21.99 -43.47
C LEU A 178 -21.99 -22.12 -44.41
N LEU A 179 -20.93 -22.82 -43.99
CA LEU A 179 -19.81 -23.18 -44.85
C LEU A 179 -20.27 -24.07 -46.01
N LYS A 180 -21.11 -25.09 -45.74
CA LYS A 180 -21.74 -25.92 -46.79
C LYS A 180 -22.60 -25.11 -47.77
N ARG A 181 -23.20 -24.01 -47.31
CA ARG A 181 -24.05 -23.13 -48.13
C ARG A 181 -23.29 -21.93 -48.73
N ALA A 182 -21.96 -21.88 -48.58
CA ALA A 182 -21.10 -20.78 -49.03
C ALA A 182 -21.54 -19.37 -48.54
N ARG A 183 -22.23 -19.27 -47.39
CA ARG A 183 -22.59 -17.99 -46.76
C ARG A 183 -21.44 -17.50 -45.88
N ILE A 184 -20.34 -17.11 -46.53
CA ILE A 184 -19.05 -16.85 -45.88
C ILE A 184 -19.12 -15.67 -44.90
N GLY A 185 -19.89 -14.61 -45.20
CA GLY A 185 -20.04 -13.46 -44.31
C GLY A 185 -20.69 -13.80 -42.97
N GLU A 186 -21.72 -14.65 -42.97
CA GLU A 186 -22.37 -15.10 -41.73
C GLU A 186 -21.53 -16.13 -40.98
N ALA A 187 -20.82 -17.00 -41.71
CA ALA A 187 -19.84 -17.91 -41.11
C ALA A 187 -18.74 -17.11 -40.37
N TRP A 188 -18.29 -16.00 -40.95
CA TRP A 188 -17.31 -15.11 -40.33
C TRP A 188 -17.85 -14.49 -39.03
N GLN A 189 -19.09 -13.99 -39.03
CA GLN A 189 -19.71 -13.44 -37.82
C GLN A 189 -19.81 -14.47 -36.70
N ILE A 190 -20.27 -15.70 -37.01
CA ILE A 190 -20.34 -16.77 -36.01
C ILE A 190 -18.95 -17.13 -35.46
N ALA A 191 -17.95 -17.22 -36.33
CA ALA A 191 -16.58 -17.52 -35.92
C ALA A 191 -15.99 -16.39 -35.05
N HIS A 192 -16.30 -15.13 -35.36
CA HIS A 192 -15.91 -13.97 -34.57
C HIS A 192 -16.56 -13.99 -33.17
N THR A 193 -17.86 -14.30 -33.06
CA THR A 193 -18.55 -14.47 -31.77
C THR A 193 -17.92 -15.60 -30.96
N ALA A 194 -17.67 -16.74 -31.61
CA ALA A 194 -17.03 -17.89 -30.98
C ALA A 194 -15.64 -17.50 -30.43
N ARG A 195 -14.86 -16.69 -31.16
CA ARG A 195 -13.58 -16.16 -30.70
C ARG A 195 -13.72 -15.31 -29.43
N LEU A 196 -14.67 -14.38 -29.38
CA LEU A 196 -14.91 -13.55 -28.19
C LEU A 196 -15.28 -14.39 -26.96
N GLN A 197 -16.09 -15.44 -27.17
CA GLN A 197 -16.41 -16.40 -26.11
C GLN A 197 -15.15 -17.14 -25.60
N SER A 198 -14.25 -17.57 -26.50
CA SER A 198 -12.96 -18.17 -26.11
C SER A 198 -12.11 -17.21 -25.26
N ILE A 199 -12.06 -15.92 -25.63
CA ILE A 199 -11.30 -14.91 -24.89
C ILE A 199 -11.87 -14.72 -23.47
N ARG A 200 -13.20 -14.59 -23.36
CA ARG A 200 -13.88 -14.50 -22.07
C ARG A 200 -13.58 -15.70 -21.18
N TYR A 201 -13.67 -16.90 -21.74
CA TYR A 201 -13.42 -18.15 -21.04
C TYR A 201 -11.97 -18.25 -20.53
N ALA A 202 -10.99 -17.96 -21.40
CA ALA A 202 -9.58 -17.93 -21.04
C ALA A 202 -9.28 -16.94 -19.90
N LYS A 203 -9.96 -15.78 -19.92
CA LYS A 203 -9.81 -14.76 -18.89
C LYS A 203 -10.39 -15.20 -17.54
N ASP A 204 -11.56 -15.86 -17.52
CA ASP A 204 -12.14 -16.39 -16.30
C ASP A 204 -11.21 -17.42 -15.64
N ILE A 205 -10.73 -18.40 -16.43
CA ILE A 205 -9.74 -19.39 -15.97
C ILE A 205 -8.49 -18.70 -15.39
N HIS A 206 -7.94 -17.71 -16.08
CA HIS A 206 -6.76 -17.01 -15.62
C HIS A 206 -7.03 -16.23 -14.32
N GLY A 207 -8.19 -15.58 -14.20
CA GLY A 207 -8.63 -14.91 -12.99
C GLY A 207 -8.69 -15.85 -11.78
N ARG A 208 -9.21 -17.07 -11.98
CA ARG A 208 -9.24 -18.13 -10.95
C ARG A 208 -7.84 -18.60 -10.57
N ILE A 209 -6.96 -18.85 -11.55
CA ILE A 209 -5.56 -19.24 -11.30
C ILE A 209 -4.81 -18.15 -10.52
N GLU A 210 -4.99 -16.88 -10.87
CA GLU A 210 -4.36 -15.76 -10.17
C GLU A 210 -4.94 -15.52 -8.77
N ALA A 211 -6.21 -15.85 -8.55
CA ALA A 211 -6.81 -15.84 -7.22
C ALA A 211 -6.22 -16.97 -6.34
N MET A 212 -6.11 -18.18 -6.89
CA MET A 212 -5.43 -19.32 -6.27
C MET A 212 -3.98 -18.99 -5.90
N LYS A 213 -3.22 -18.34 -6.80
CA LYS A 213 -1.86 -17.89 -6.49
C LYS A 213 -1.79 -16.87 -5.36
N ARG A 214 -2.80 -16.03 -5.19
CA ARG A 214 -2.82 -15.00 -4.13
C ARG A 214 -3.13 -15.59 -2.76
N ASN A 215 -3.97 -16.62 -2.69
CA ASN A 215 -4.27 -17.29 -1.45
C ASN A 215 -4.59 -18.77 -1.69
N VAL A 216 -3.57 -19.61 -1.56
CA VAL A 216 -3.71 -21.07 -1.71
C VAL A 216 -4.59 -21.67 -0.61
N ARG A 217 -4.66 -21.06 0.58
CA ARG A 217 -5.41 -21.61 1.72
C ARG A 217 -6.93 -21.45 1.58
N ALA A 218 -7.38 -20.52 0.73
CA ALA A 218 -8.79 -20.26 0.52
C ALA A 218 -9.44 -21.21 -0.52
N VAL A 219 -8.64 -22.02 -1.19
CA VAL A 219 -9.06 -22.82 -2.35
C VAL A 219 -8.68 -24.28 -2.10
N ASP A 220 -9.64 -25.20 -2.25
CA ASP A 220 -9.38 -26.64 -2.15
C ASP A 220 -9.00 -27.22 -3.52
N TRP A 221 -7.83 -27.85 -3.59
CA TRP A 221 -7.31 -28.42 -4.83
C TRP A 221 -8.15 -29.58 -5.35
N ASP A 222 -8.54 -30.52 -4.49
CA ASP A 222 -9.12 -31.79 -4.96
C ASP A 222 -10.61 -31.64 -5.28
N THR A 223 -11.32 -30.74 -4.61
CA THR A 223 -12.75 -30.49 -4.83
C THR A 223 -13.05 -29.31 -5.77
N GLU A 224 -12.26 -28.24 -5.78
CA GLU A 224 -12.61 -27.01 -6.52
C GLU A 224 -11.73 -26.80 -7.75
N VAL A 225 -10.40 -26.93 -7.62
CA VAL A 225 -9.47 -26.57 -8.72
C VAL A 225 -9.31 -27.68 -9.73
N LYS A 226 -9.12 -28.92 -9.28
CA LYS A 226 -8.81 -30.05 -10.15
C LYS A 226 -9.94 -30.37 -11.11
N GLU A 227 -11.18 -30.51 -10.60
CA GLU A 227 -12.36 -30.75 -11.43
C GLU A 227 -12.55 -29.62 -12.46
N THR A 228 -12.47 -28.36 -12.01
CA THR A 228 -12.57 -27.20 -12.90
C THR A 228 -11.48 -27.19 -14.00
N VAL A 229 -10.24 -27.58 -13.66
CA VAL A 229 -9.12 -27.62 -14.62
C VAL A 229 -9.29 -28.79 -15.60
N ASP A 230 -9.72 -29.95 -15.12
CA ASP A 230 -9.94 -31.13 -15.96
C ASP A 230 -11.11 -30.89 -16.93
N ASP A 231 -12.23 -30.35 -16.45
CA ASP A 231 -13.36 -29.91 -17.28
C ASP A 231 -12.93 -28.88 -18.32
N ALA A 232 -12.12 -27.91 -17.90
CA ALA A 232 -11.61 -26.89 -18.81
C ALA A 232 -10.67 -27.47 -19.88
N LEU A 233 -9.82 -28.43 -19.51
CA LEU A 233 -8.93 -29.13 -20.45
C LEU A 233 -9.72 -29.96 -21.44
N GLU A 234 -10.73 -30.70 -20.99
CA GLU A 234 -11.61 -31.48 -21.87
C GLU A 234 -12.35 -30.56 -22.85
N HIS A 235 -12.92 -29.46 -22.34
CA HIS A 235 -13.64 -28.49 -23.15
C HIS A 235 -12.75 -27.87 -24.24
N VAL A 236 -11.55 -27.38 -23.88
CA VAL A 236 -10.64 -26.73 -24.84
C VAL A 236 -10.07 -27.73 -25.85
N ARG A 237 -9.81 -28.98 -25.45
CA ARG A 237 -9.36 -30.04 -26.37
C ARG A 237 -10.44 -30.41 -27.38
N SER A 238 -11.67 -30.59 -26.92
CA SER A 238 -12.82 -30.86 -27.79
C SER A 238 -12.96 -29.75 -28.84
N ARG A 239 -12.88 -28.50 -28.39
CA ARG A 239 -12.99 -27.32 -29.27
C ARG A 239 -11.85 -27.20 -30.28
N SER A 240 -10.61 -27.43 -29.87
CA SER A 240 -9.44 -27.43 -30.75
C SER A 240 -9.56 -28.50 -31.85
N ALA A 241 -10.12 -29.68 -31.53
CA ALA A 241 -10.39 -30.72 -32.53
C ALA A 241 -11.45 -30.29 -33.55
N THR A 242 -12.54 -29.63 -33.12
CA THR A 242 -13.55 -29.08 -34.03
C THR A 242 -12.99 -27.96 -34.91
N GLU A 243 -12.18 -27.06 -34.36
CA GLU A 243 -11.53 -25.97 -35.10
C GLU A 243 -10.57 -26.52 -36.18
N GLN A 244 -9.85 -27.60 -35.89
CA GLN A 244 -9.02 -28.31 -36.87
C GLN A 244 -9.88 -28.83 -38.05
N GLN A 245 -11.01 -29.47 -37.78
CA GLN A 245 -11.92 -29.96 -38.83
C GLN A 245 -12.51 -28.81 -39.67
N LEU A 246 -12.84 -27.68 -39.03
CA LEU A 246 -13.33 -26.49 -39.72
C LEU A 246 -12.24 -25.88 -40.61
N LYS A 247 -10.99 -25.84 -40.15
CA LYS A 247 -9.84 -25.36 -40.94
C LYS A 247 -9.65 -26.19 -42.21
N GLU A 248 -9.65 -27.51 -42.08
CA GLU A 248 -9.53 -28.43 -43.23
C GLU A 248 -10.63 -28.19 -44.27
N ARG A 249 -11.86 -27.91 -43.83
CA ARG A 249 -12.98 -27.58 -44.74
C ARG A 249 -12.82 -26.22 -45.40
N VAL A 250 -12.32 -25.21 -44.68
CA VAL A 250 -12.02 -23.89 -45.27
C VAL A 250 -10.93 -24.02 -46.33
N ASP A 251 -9.91 -24.85 -46.09
CA ASP A 251 -8.85 -25.12 -47.08
C ASP A 251 -9.40 -25.81 -48.33
N GLN A 252 -10.26 -26.82 -48.17
CA GLN A 252 -10.96 -27.45 -49.29
C GLN A 252 -11.81 -26.45 -50.09
N LEU A 253 -12.51 -25.52 -49.41
CA LEU A 253 -13.28 -24.47 -50.08
C LEU A 253 -12.38 -23.45 -50.79
N LEU A 254 -11.19 -23.15 -50.26
CA LEU A 254 -10.21 -22.27 -50.89
C LEU A 254 -9.61 -22.88 -52.17
N GLU A 255 -9.49 -24.20 -52.24
CA GLU A 255 -9.03 -24.90 -53.44
C GLU A 255 -10.06 -24.86 -54.58
N VAL A 256 -11.36 -24.91 -54.24
CA VAL A 256 -12.46 -24.98 -55.22
C VAL A 256 -13.01 -23.60 -55.62
N THR A 257 -12.69 -22.54 -54.87
CA THR A 257 -13.26 -21.20 -55.10
C THR A 257 -12.40 -20.33 -56.02
N ASP A 258 -12.93 -20.03 -57.21
CA ASP A 258 -12.30 -19.15 -58.22
C ASP A 258 -12.62 -17.65 -58.05
N ASP A 259 -13.68 -17.32 -57.29
CA ASP A 259 -14.09 -15.93 -57.05
C ASP A 259 -13.11 -15.22 -56.09
N ALA A 260 -12.43 -14.19 -56.60
CA ALA A 260 -11.42 -13.44 -55.86
C ALA A 260 -11.94 -12.79 -54.56
N GLN A 261 -13.22 -12.38 -54.52
CA GLN A 261 -13.80 -11.77 -53.32
C GLN A 261 -14.08 -12.83 -52.25
N LYS A 262 -14.69 -13.95 -52.64
CA LYS A 262 -14.97 -15.07 -51.73
C LYS A 262 -13.69 -15.72 -51.23
N ARG A 263 -12.68 -15.83 -52.08
CA ARG A 263 -11.35 -16.32 -51.72
C ARG A 263 -10.73 -15.49 -50.59
N ARG A 264 -10.73 -14.15 -50.71
CA ARG A 264 -10.24 -13.25 -49.64
C ARG A 264 -11.03 -13.43 -48.34
N GLN A 265 -12.34 -13.60 -48.41
CA GLN A 265 -13.16 -13.83 -47.21
C GLN A 265 -12.85 -15.17 -46.53
N LEU A 266 -12.63 -16.23 -47.32
CA LEU A 266 -12.21 -17.54 -46.82
C LEU A 266 -10.79 -17.51 -46.24
N GLU A 267 -9.86 -16.78 -46.85
CA GLU A 267 -8.52 -16.55 -46.32
C GLU A 267 -8.60 -15.84 -44.95
N GLY A 268 -9.44 -14.81 -44.84
CA GLY A 268 -9.70 -14.11 -43.57
C GLY A 268 -10.32 -15.01 -42.50
N LEU A 269 -11.28 -15.87 -42.88
CA LEU A 269 -11.87 -16.85 -41.97
C LEU A 269 -10.85 -17.91 -41.53
N GLY A 270 -10.03 -18.42 -42.45
CA GLY A 270 -8.96 -19.37 -42.16
C GLY A 270 -7.91 -18.80 -41.21
N ALA A 271 -7.51 -17.54 -41.41
CA ALA A 271 -6.61 -16.84 -40.50
C ALA A 271 -7.20 -16.71 -39.09
N LEU A 272 -8.49 -16.38 -38.99
CA LEU A 272 -9.20 -16.28 -37.70
C LEU A 272 -9.24 -17.63 -36.97
N ILE A 273 -9.50 -18.73 -37.67
CA ILE A 273 -9.52 -20.08 -37.07
C ILE A 273 -8.12 -20.46 -36.55
N VAL A 274 -7.06 -20.22 -37.34
CA VAL A 274 -5.67 -20.49 -36.91
C VAL A 274 -5.31 -19.70 -35.65
N GLU A 275 -5.74 -18.44 -35.57
CA GLU A 275 -5.52 -17.58 -34.41
C GLU A 275 -6.23 -18.14 -33.15
N CYS A 276 -7.45 -18.67 -33.29
CA CYS A 276 -8.18 -19.35 -32.21
C CYS A 276 -7.43 -20.60 -31.73
N MET A 277 -6.98 -21.45 -32.66
CA MET A 277 -6.24 -22.67 -32.34
C MET A 277 -4.93 -22.39 -31.60
N GLN A 278 -4.19 -21.35 -32.01
CA GLN A 278 -2.96 -20.93 -31.33
C GLN A 278 -3.27 -20.50 -29.88
N ARG A 279 -4.34 -19.72 -29.67
CA ARG A 279 -4.76 -19.32 -28.32
C ARG A 279 -5.17 -20.50 -27.45
N HIS A 280 -5.94 -21.44 -27.99
CA HIS A 280 -6.31 -22.66 -27.26
C HIS A 280 -5.10 -23.51 -26.89
N SER A 281 -4.09 -23.57 -27.77
CA SER A 281 -2.83 -24.26 -27.48
C SER A 281 -2.08 -23.60 -26.31
N VAL A 282 -2.02 -22.28 -26.27
CA VAL A 282 -1.45 -21.52 -25.14
C VAL A 282 -2.25 -21.75 -23.85
N LEU A 283 -3.58 -21.77 -23.95
CA LEU A 283 -4.47 -22.03 -22.81
C LEU A 283 -4.28 -23.46 -22.26
N ILE A 284 -4.16 -24.46 -23.13
CA ILE A 284 -3.87 -25.86 -22.73
C ILE A 284 -2.53 -25.93 -22.00
N ASP A 285 -1.47 -25.33 -22.55
CA ASP A 285 -0.15 -25.31 -21.90
C ASP A 285 -0.20 -24.62 -20.52
N MET A 286 -0.96 -23.52 -20.40
CA MET A 286 -1.18 -22.85 -19.11
C MET A 286 -1.92 -23.76 -18.12
N LEU A 287 -3.01 -24.39 -18.53
CA LEU A 287 -3.82 -25.29 -17.70
C LEU A 287 -3.00 -26.49 -17.19
N LEU A 288 -2.18 -27.09 -18.04
CA LEU A 288 -1.27 -28.18 -17.66
C LEU A 288 -0.23 -27.75 -16.60
N LYS A 289 0.13 -26.46 -16.58
CA LYS A 289 1.08 -25.89 -15.60
C LYS A 289 0.43 -25.51 -14.26
N VAL A 290 -0.90 -25.50 -14.16
CA VAL A 290 -1.60 -25.11 -12.92
C VAL A 290 -1.26 -26.04 -11.76
N GLY A 291 -1.24 -27.36 -11.97
CA GLY A 291 -0.94 -28.33 -10.90
C GLY A 291 0.47 -28.21 -10.30
N PRO A 292 1.53 -28.16 -11.12
CA PRO A 292 2.88 -27.88 -10.63
C PRO A 292 2.99 -26.51 -9.94
N GLU A 293 2.32 -25.48 -10.47
CA GLU A 293 2.37 -24.14 -9.89
C GLU A 293 1.62 -24.06 -8.56
N TYR A 294 0.47 -24.73 -8.44
CA TYR A 294 -0.25 -24.86 -7.18
C TYR A 294 0.63 -25.46 -6.09
N ARG A 295 1.31 -26.58 -6.37
CA ARG A 295 2.24 -27.22 -5.41
C ARG A 295 3.34 -26.26 -4.96
N ARG A 296 3.95 -25.52 -5.89
CA ARG A 296 4.95 -24.49 -5.55
C ARG A 296 4.39 -23.38 -4.67
N GLN A 297 3.17 -22.92 -4.95
CA GLN A 297 2.52 -21.88 -4.14
C GLN A 297 2.07 -22.41 -2.78
N GLN A 298 1.66 -23.68 -2.71
CA GLN A 298 1.35 -24.37 -1.46
C GLN A 298 2.59 -24.44 -0.57
N ASP A 299 3.72 -24.88 -1.12
CA ASP A 299 4.99 -24.92 -0.39
C ASP A 299 5.39 -23.53 0.13
N ARG A 300 5.17 -22.50 -0.69
CA ARG A 300 5.48 -21.11 -0.35
C ARG A 300 4.56 -20.50 0.70
N GLN A 301 3.26 -20.83 0.70
CA GLN A 301 2.25 -20.09 1.48
C GLN A 301 1.70 -20.88 2.67
N VAL A 302 1.69 -22.21 2.61
CA VAL A 302 1.16 -23.05 3.70
C VAL A 302 2.21 -23.24 4.79
N PHE A 303 3.48 -23.39 4.43
CA PHE A 303 4.57 -23.59 5.40
C PHE A 303 5.19 -22.30 5.94
N VAL A 304 4.75 -21.13 5.46
CA VAL A 304 5.13 -19.82 6.01
C VAL A 304 4.03 -19.35 6.95
N ALA A 305 4.39 -18.91 8.16
CA ALA A 305 3.44 -18.32 9.09
C ALA A 305 2.73 -17.14 8.40
N PRO A 306 1.39 -17.08 8.41
CA PRO A 306 0.67 -16.01 7.73
C PRO A 306 1.12 -14.67 8.30
N THR A 307 1.69 -13.82 7.46
CA THR A 307 1.94 -12.42 7.81
C THR A 307 0.57 -11.75 7.89
N LEU A 308 0.06 -11.62 9.11
CA LEU A 308 -1.09 -10.78 9.41
C LEU A 308 -0.71 -9.34 9.08
N HIS A 309 -0.90 -8.95 7.83
CA HIS A 309 -0.95 -7.56 7.46
C HIS A 309 -2.30 -7.02 7.94
N ALA A 310 -2.44 -6.87 9.26
CA ALA A 310 -3.42 -5.95 9.78
C ALA A 310 -3.04 -4.59 9.17
N ARG A 311 -3.89 -4.05 8.31
CA ARG A 311 -3.74 -2.67 7.82
C ARG A 311 -4.03 -1.76 9.01
N VAL A 312 -3.03 -1.55 9.85
CA VAL A 312 -3.11 -0.64 10.98
C VAL A 312 -2.99 0.77 10.44
N HIS A 313 -3.99 1.61 10.70
CA HIS A 313 -3.90 3.03 10.39
C HIS A 313 -2.91 3.69 11.36
N MET A 314 -1.71 4.03 10.87
CA MET A 314 -0.61 4.50 11.73
C MET A 314 -0.97 5.73 12.58
N HIS A 315 -1.82 6.61 12.06
CA HIS A 315 -2.23 7.82 12.77
C HIS A 315 -3.28 7.51 13.86
N GLU A 316 -4.42 6.95 13.46
CA GLU A 316 -5.58 6.76 14.35
C GLU A 316 -5.41 5.60 15.33
N GLN A 317 -4.73 4.51 14.91
CA GLN A 317 -4.66 3.28 15.69
C GLN A 317 -3.33 3.07 16.42
N LEU A 318 -2.30 3.88 16.13
CA LEU A 318 -0.97 3.77 16.72
C LEU A 318 -0.54 5.09 17.37
N LEU A 319 -0.43 6.16 16.60
CA LEU A 319 0.12 7.43 17.09
C LEU A 319 -0.78 8.10 18.13
N GLN A 320 -2.07 8.24 17.83
CA GLN A 320 -3.00 8.92 18.73
C GLN A 320 -3.12 8.22 20.11
N PRO A 321 -3.30 6.89 20.20
CA PRO A 321 -3.31 6.19 21.48
C PRO A 321 -1.99 6.28 22.26
N VAL A 322 -0.84 6.24 21.57
CA VAL A 322 0.48 6.36 22.22
C VAL A 322 0.70 7.76 22.80
N MET A 323 0.15 8.80 22.18
CA MET A 323 0.22 10.16 22.72
C MET A 323 -0.64 10.36 23.99
N GLU A 324 -1.60 9.48 24.24
CA GLU A 324 -2.46 9.50 25.45
C GLU A 324 -1.83 8.75 26.63
N PHE A 325 -0.74 8.01 26.41
CA PHE A 325 -0.03 7.29 27.47
C PHE A 325 0.90 8.19 28.29
N SER A 326 1.08 7.82 29.56
CA SER A 326 2.16 8.38 30.39
C SER A 326 3.52 7.89 29.90
N LEU A 327 4.58 8.65 30.19
CA LEU A 327 5.95 8.30 29.77
C LEU A 327 6.37 6.89 30.21
N ASP A 328 5.97 6.45 31.41
CA ASP A 328 6.27 5.10 31.91
C ASP A 328 5.52 4.01 31.12
N ALA A 329 4.27 4.25 30.72
CA ALA A 329 3.49 3.31 29.92
C ALA A 329 3.97 3.21 28.46
N CYS A 330 4.72 4.20 27.97
CA CYS A 330 5.30 4.19 26.63
C CYS A 330 6.58 3.35 26.51
N LEU A 331 7.26 3.02 27.61
CA LEU A 331 8.55 2.32 27.57
C LEU A 331 8.44 0.93 26.95
N GLU A 332 7.43 0.14 27.33
CA GLU A 332 7.28 -1.24 26.84
C GLU A 332 6.95 -1.31 25.33
N PRO A 333 5.98 -0.53 24.79
CA PRO A 333 5.76 -0.45 23.35
C PRO A 333 6.98 0.05 22.57
N LEU A 334 7.69 1.04 23.12
CA LEU A 334 8.90 1.59 22.50
C LEU A 334 10.03 0.57 22.43
N GLU A 335 10.24 -0.20 23.50
CA GLU A 335 11.24 -1.26 23.53
C GLU A 335 10.90 -2.37 22.52
N ALA A 336 9.64 -2.79 22.47
CA ALA A 336 9.16 -3.79 21.52
C ALA A 336 9.33 -3.33 20.06
N PHE A 337 8.95 -2.07 19.76
CA PHE A 337 9.13 -1.48 18.44
C PHE A 337 10.62 -1.39 18.08
N THR A 338 11.45 -0.90 19.00
CA THR A 338 12.88 -0.74 18.79
C THR A 338 13.56 -2.08 18.51
N ARG A 339 13.19 -3.13 19.26
CA ARG A 339 13.68 -4.50 19.05
C ARG A 339 13.27 -5.07 17.69
N ALA A 340 12.06 -4.77 17.23
CA ALA A 340 11.56 -5.22 15.93
C ALA A 340 12.24 -4.49 14.76
N VAL A 341 12.53 -3.19 14.90
CA VAL A 341 13.08 -2.36 13.82
C VAL A 341 14.60 -2.45 13.72
N LEU A 342 15.31 -2.47 14.84
CA LEU A 342 16.78 -2.51 14.86
C LEU A 342 17.35 -3.92 14.59
N GLY A 343 16.49 -4.94 14.57
CA GLY A 343 16.88 -6.33 14.34
C GLY A 343 17.72 -6.92 15.49
N PRO A 344 18.12 -8.20 15.38
CA PRO A 344 18.98 -8.84 16.36
C PRO A 344 20.36 -8.17 16.35
N GLN A 345 20.68 -7.43 17.42
CA GLN A 345 22.03 -6.92 17.62
C GLN A 345 22.91 -8.03 18.19
N GLN A 346 24.03 -8.31 17.52
CA GLN A 346 25.06 -9.19 18.06
C GLN A 346 25.56 -8.56 19.38
N PRO A 347 25.53 -9.28 20.51
CA PRO A 347 26.07 -8.75 21.75
C PRO A 347 27.54 -8.42 21.52
N ARG A 348 27.91 -7.14 21.71
CA ARG A 348 29.31 -6.73 21.67
C ARG A 348 30.01 -7.38 22.86
N VAL A 349 30.67 -8.50 22.62
CA VAL A 349 31.56 -9.13 23.60
C VAL A 349 32.76 -8.19 23.73
N MET A 350 32.75 -7.35 24.75
CA MET A 350 33.86 -6.46 25.06
C MET A 350 35.03 -7.29 25.54
N TYR A 351 36.14 -7.26 24.80
CA TYR A 351 37.41 -7.75 25.32
C TYR A 351 37.92 -6.72 26.34
N LEU A 352 38.30 -7.17 27.54
CA LEU A 352 38.65 -6.27 28.66
C LEU A 352 39.71 -5.22 28.28
N PRO A 353 40.76 -5.57 27.51
CA PRO A 353 41.73 -4.60 27.00
C PRO A 353 41.12 -3.51 26.10
N ASP A 354 40.19 -3.86 25.21
CA ASP A 354 39.52 -2.90 24.32
C ASP A 354 38.63 -1.92 25.09
N TYR A 355 38.06 -2.38 26.22
CA TYR A 355 37.30 -1.51 27.13
C TYR A 355 38.20 -0.48 27.82
N PHE A 356 39.38 -0.90 28.30
CA PHE A 356 40.36 0.01 28.88
C PHE A 356 40.92 0.98 27.82
N GLU A 357 41.12 0.52 26.59
CA GLU A 357 41.53 1.39 25.48
C GLU A 357 40.43 2.38 25.11
N ALA A 358 39.16 1.96 25.07
CA ALA A 358 38.02 2.84 24.80
C ALA A 358 37.79 3.89 25.91
N LEU A 359 38.01 3.53 27.18
CA LEU A 359 37.97 4.47 28.31
C LEU A 359 39.17 5.43 28.33
N ALA A 360 40.33 4.98 27.82
CA ALA A 360 41.53 5.80 27.71
C ALA A 360 41.52 6.72 26.47
N ARG A 361 40.67 6.43 25.47
CA ARG A 361 40.33 7.40 24.44
C ARG A 361 39.51 8.50 25.11
N VAL A 362 40.18 9.62 25.40
CA VAL A 362 39.50 10.91 25.61
C VAL A 362 38.49 11.02 24.48
N SER A 363 37.21 11.14 24.82
CA SER A 363 36.19 11.45 23.84
C SER A 363 36.53 12.83 23.30
N GLU A 364 37.39 12.90 22.29
CA GLU A 364 37.24 13.92 21.28
C GLU A 364 35.79 13.73 20.84
N SER A 365 34.93 14.70 21.16
CA SER A 365 33.70 14.86 20.42
C SER A 365 34.18 14.96 18.99
N ALA A 366 34.15 13.83 18.26
CA ALA A 366 34.22 13.86 16.84
C ALA A 366 33.16 14.89 16.47
N ALA A 367 33.60 16.02 15.93
CA ALA A 367 32.74 16.82 15.11
C ALA A 367 32.34 15.85 14.00
N GLY A 368 31.29 15.06 14.25
CA GLY A 368 30.67 14.26 13.22
C GLY A 368 30.40 15.24 12.10
N ASP A 369 30.70 14.83 10.87
CA ASP A 369 30.36 15.62 9.69
C ASP A 369 28.94 16.13 9.90
N LEU A 370 28.83 17.43 10.15
CA LEU A 370 27.55 18.10 10.27
C LEU A 370 26.94 17.92 8.89
N VAL A 371 26.09 16.91 8.74
CA VAL A 371 25.19 16.83 7.62
C VAL A 371 24.52 18.20 7.61
N PRO A 372 24.61 18.97 6.50
CA PRO A 372 23.86 20.19 6.42
C PRO A 372 22.40 19.76 6.50
N VAL A 373 21.82 19.92 7.69
CA VAL A 373 20.38 19.92 7.87
C VAL A 373 19.94 21.00 6.90
N ALA A 374 19.26 20.60 5.82
CA ALA A 374 18.53 21.55 5.00
C ALA A 374 17.73 22.37 6.01
N GLN A 375 17.97 23.69 6.01
CA GLN A 375 17.21 24.59 6.86
C GLN A 375 15.77 24.51 6.37
N ASP A 376 15.02 23.55 6.91
CA ASP A 376 13.57 23.55 6.87
C ASP A 376 13.20 24.85 7.58
N ASP A 377 12.65 25.76 6.78
CA ASP A 377 11.95 26.99 7.14
C ASP A 377 12.38 27.59 8.47
N ASP A 378 13.30 28.56 8.39
CA ASP A 378 13.58 29.52 9.47
C ASP A 378 12.23 29.95 10.08
N PRO A 379 11.87 29.48 11.29
CA PRO A 379 10.58 29.82 11.88
C PRO A 379 10.67 31.31 12.20
N GLY A 380 10.17 32.12 11.27
CA GLY A 380 10.42 33.55 11.23
C GLY A 380 10.23 34.20 12.59
N ASP A 381 11.21 35.02 12.97
CA ASP A 381 11.26 35.94 14.12
C ASP A 381 9.98 35.96 14.94
N SER A 382 9.74 34.88 15.68
CA SER A 382 8.70 34.86 16.68
C SER A 382 9.30 35.67 17.81
N GLU A 383 8.85 36.92 17.95
CA GLU A 383 9.21 37.78 19.07
C GLU A 383 9.20 36.93 20.34
N HIS A 384 10.40 36.56 20.82
CA HIS A 384 10.56 35.72 21.99
C HIS A 384 10.06 36.54 23.17
N THR A 385 8.76 36.47 23.43
CA THR A 385 8.16 37.04 24.61
C THR A 385 8.71 36.21 25.76
N ALA A 386 9.67 36.78 26.50
CA ALA A 386 10.26 36.10 27.63
C ALA A 386 9.13 35.62 28.56
N LEU A 387 9.12 34.32 28.86
CA LEU A 387 8.04 33.69 29.63
C LEU A 387 7.93 34.27 31.06
N PHE A 388 9.01 34.88 31.55
CA PHE A 388 9.10 35.56 32.83
C PHE A 388 9.65 36.98 32.63
N SER A 389 9.14 37.93 33.42
CA SER A 389 9.57 39.32 33.43
C SER A 389 10.84 39.53 34.27
N ASP A 390 11.59 40.61 33.99
CA ASP A 390 12.78 40.98 34.77
C ASP A 390 12.47 41.16 36.27
N ALA A 391 11.29 41.70 36.60
CA ALA A 391 10.83 41.85 37.98
C ALA A 391 10.66 40.50 38.71
N GLN A 392 10.30 39.43 37.99
CA GLN A 392 10.21 38.09 38.56
C GLN A 392 11.58 37.46 38.77
N HIS A 393 12.52 37.72 37.85
CA HIS A 393 13.92 37.31 38.02
C HIS A 393 14.56 37.99 39.25
N GLU A 394 14.41 39.30 39.39
CA GLU A 394 14.89 40.05 40.56
C GLU A 394 14.26 39.55 41.87
N ALA A 395 12.97 39.24 41.86
CA ALA A 395 12.27 38.70 43.03
C ALA A 395 12.80 37.31 43.43
N VAL A 396 13.06 36.43 42.46
CA VAL A 396 13.63 35.10 42.73
C VAL A 396 15.06 35.19 43.25
N ASP A 397 15.89 36.07 42.67
CA ASP A 397 17.26 36.29 43.14
C ASP A 397 17.26 36.84 44.58
N ALA A 398 16.37 37.79 44.90
CA ALA A 398 16.20 38.29 46.26
C ALA A 398 15.76 37.21 47.25
N LEU A 399 14.86 36.29 46.85
CA LEU A 399 14.45 35.16 47.68
C LEU A 399 15.59 34.15 47.89
N LEU A 400 16.40 33.87 46.86
CA LEU A 400 17.56 32.99 46.99
C LEU A 400 18.65 33.61 47.89
N ASP A 401 18.80 34.93 47.88
CA ASP A 401 19.74 35.64 48.76
C ASP A 401 19.35 35.58 50.25
N THR A 402 18.09 35.27 50.58
CA THR A 402 17.67 35.02 51.96
C THR A 402 18.21 33.71 52.54
N ALA A 403 18.75 32.83 51.69
CA ALA A 403 19.41 31.61 52.15
C ALA A 403 20.61 31.96 53.04
N THR A 404 20.58 31.47 54.27
CA THR A 404 21.66 31.61 55.25
C THR A 404 22.47 30.32 55.35
N ASP A 405 23.58 30.35 56.09
CA ASP A 405 24.39 29.16 56.39
C ASP A 405 23.61 28.08 57.16
N GLN A 406 22.48 28.44 57.80
CA GLN A 406 21.58 27.50 58.50
C GLN A 406 20.60 26.79 57.56
N GLY A 407 20.52 27.21 56.29
CA GLY A 407 19.66 26.63 55.27
C GLY A 407 18.21 27.12 55.31
N VAL A 408 17.60 27.28 54.15
CA VAL A 408 16.16 27.57 53.98
C VAL A 408 15.54 26.50 53.09
N ARG A 409 14.35 26.03 53.45
CA ARG A 409 13.60 25.03 52.68
C ARG A 409 12.92 25.64 51.46
N LEU A 410 12.86 24.89 50.37
CA LEU A 410 12.14 25.28 49.15
C LEU A 410 10.66 25.55 49.46
N SER A 411 10.02 24.72 50.30
CA SER A 411 8.64 24.92 50.76
C SER A 411 8.40 26.31 51.39
N ALA A 412 9.34 26.78 52.21
CA ALA A 412 9.26 28.10 52.85
C ALA A 412 9.44 29.26 51.85
N LEU A 413 10.33 29.09 50.85
CA LEU A 413 10.52 30.09 49.80
C LEU A 413 9.35 30.13 48.81
N LEU A 414 8.75 28.99 48.48
CA LEU A 414 7.53 28.93 47.67
C LEU A 414 6.35 29.64 48.35
N GLY A 415 6.21 29.45 49.67
CA GLY A 415 5.25 30.20 50.47
C GLY A 415 5.48 31.72 50.42
N SER A 416 6.75 32.13 50.44
CA SER A 416 7.14 33.54 50.37
C SER A 416 6.92 34.15 48.98
N ALA A 417 7.19 33.41 47.90
CA ALA A 417 6.98 33.84 46.52
C ALA A 417 5.50 34.07 46.16
N ARG A 418 4.58 33.47 46.92
CA ARG A 418 3.13 33.61 46.77
C ARG A 418 2.54 34.80 47.53
N LEU A 419 3.31 35.45 48.41
CA LEU A 419 2.86 36.68 49.07
C LEU A 419 2.84 37.85 48.07
N PRO A 420 1.88 38.79 48.18
CA PRO A 420 1.75 39.90 47.25
C PRO A 420 2.96 40.84 47.34
N GLY A 421 3.64 41.07 46.22
CA GLY A 421 4.79 41.95 46.09
C GLY A 421 5.10 42.30 44.62
N PRO A 422 6.03 43.24 44.35
CA PRO A 422 6.45 43.51 42.98
C PRO A 422 7.07 42.26 42.35
N GLY A 423 6.46 41.74 41.28
CA GLY A 423 6.88 40.49 40.64
C GLY A 423 6.58 39.22 41.45
N MET A 424 5.77 39.29 42.51
CA MET A 424 5.39 38.17 43.39
C MET A 424 3.87 38.13 43.62
N GLY A 425 3.33 36.92 43.76
CA GLY A 425 1.89 36.72 43.98
C GLY A 425 1.38 35.41 43.36
N PRO A 426 0.17 34.97 43.74
CA PRO A 426 -0.37 33.65 43.36
C PRO A 426 -0.63 33.50 41.86
N GLU A 427 -0.79 34.62 41.14
CA GLU A 427 -1.03 34.70 39.68
C GLU A 427 0.22 35.09 38.88
N SER A 428 1.33 35.43 39.54
CA SER A 428 2.57 35.87 38.87
C SER A 428 3.36 34.71 38.26
N GLY A 429 3.25 33.48 38.79
CA GLY A 429 4.06 32.34 38.31
C GLY A 429 5.52 32.36 38.76
N THR A 430 5.87 33.27 39.68
CA THR A 430 7.22 33.40 40.28
C THR A 430 7.62 32.16 41.08
N ASP A 431 6.65 31.43 41.63
CA ASP A 431 6.85 30.14 42.30
C ASP A 431 7.38 29.06 41.33
N ALA A 432 6.91 29.06 40.08
CA ALA A 432 7.43 28.17 39.04
C ALA A 432 8.87 28.53 38.63
N LEU A 433 9.19 29.83 38.50
CA LEU A 433 10.55 30.28 38.21
C LEU A 433 11.52 29.89 39.34
N LEU A 434 11.10 30.04 40.59
CA LEU A 434 11.88 29.63 41.76
C LEU A 434 12.13 28.11 41.76
N ALA A 435 11.11 27.29 41.51
CA ALA A 435 11.26 25.84 41.44
C ALA A 435 12.24 25.41 40.33
N MET A 436 12.14 26.01 39.14
CA MET A 436 13.07 25.78 38.04
C MET A 436 14.51 26.17 38.40
N ARG A 437 14.68 27.31 39.07
CA ARG A 437 16.01 27.81 39.46
C ARG A 437 16.68 26.92 40.51
N VAL A 438 15.91 26.44 41.47
CA VAL A 438 16.39 25.51 42.50
C VAL A 438 16.75 24.15 41.90
N GLN A 439 15.95 23.63 40.97
CA GLN A 439 16.29 22.41 40.23
C GLN A 439 17.58 22.58 39.41
N GLN A 440 17.79 23.76 38.82
CA GLN A 440 19.03 24.08 38.12
C GLN A 440 20.23 24.10 39.07
N LEU A 441 20.11 24.70 40.25
CA LEU A 441 21.18 24.73 41.26
C LEU A 441 21.52 23.33 41.79
N PHE A 442 20.53 22.45 41.95
CA PHE A 442 20.76 21.06 42.35
C PHE A 442 21.53 20.29 41.26
N ARG A 443 21.14 20.43 39.98
CA ARG A 443 21.83 19.75 38.86
C ARG A 443 23.20 20.35 38.55
N ARG A 444 23.38 21.65 38.77
CA ARG A 444 24.59 22.39 38.43
C ARG A 444 25.07 23.18 39.64
N VAL A 445 25.82 22.49 40.51
CA VAL A 445 26.54 23.14 41.60
C VAL A 445 27.49 24.20 41.02
N PRO A 446 27.49 25.45 41.50
CA PRO A 446 28.33 26.54 41.00
C PRO A 446 29.80 26.38 41.45
N VAL A 447 30.45 25.30 41.01
CA VAL A 447 31.82 24.90 41.41
C VAL A 447 32.83 26.01 41.14
N ARG A 448 32.67 26.81 40.08
CA ARG A 448 33.59 27.92 39.75
C ARG A 448 33.54 29.05 40.79
N GLN A 449 32.35 29.48 41.20
CA GLN A 449 32.19 30.54 42.21
C GLN A 449 32.73 30.06 43.56
N LEU A 450 32.42 28.81 43.92
CA LEU A 450 32.97 28.19 45.13
C LEU A 450 34.50 28.06 45.07
N ALA A 451 35.09 27.69 43.93
CA ALA A 451 36.55 27.56 43.80
C ALA A 451 37.29 28.90 43.95
N VAL A 452 36.66 30.03 43.61
CA VAL A 452 37.22 31.38 43.75
C VAL A 452 36.97 31.96 45.16
N GLY A 453 36.19 31.27 46.00
CA GLY A 453 35.84 31.71 47.36
C GLY A 453 34.63 32.64 47.43
N GLU A 454 33.86 32.77 46.35
CA GLU A 454 32.64 33.58 46.32
C GLU A 454 31.48 32.82 46.99
N PRO A 455 30.60 33.50 47.76
CA PRO A 455 29.41 32.88 48.32
C PRO A 455 28.45 32.46 47.20
N ALA A 456 28.07 31.20 47.19
CA ALA A 456 27.06 30.69 46.29
C ALA A 456 25.99 29.89 47.06
N VAL A 457 24.76 29.93 46.54
CA VAL A 457 23.65 29.12 47.06
C VAL A 457 23.71 27.74 46.42
N VAL A 458 23.68 26.70 47.25
CA VAL A 458 23.66 25.30 46.80
C VAL A 458 22.37 24.66 47.29
N ALA A 459 21.69 23.95 46.39
CA ALA A 459 20.53 23.14 46.72
C ALA A 459 20.99 21.71 47.05
N LEU A 460 20.56 21.21 48.21
CA LEU A 460 20.85 19.86 48.69
C LEU A 460 19.54 19.09 48.87
N ASP A 461 19.54 17.82 48.51
CA ASP A 461 18.45 16.89 48.81
C ASP A 461 18.81 16.11 50.07
N ASP A 462 17.98 16.22 51.11
CA ASP A 462 18.11 15.46 52.35
C ASP A 462 17.01 14.39 52.52
N GLY A 463 16.24 14.12 51.47
CA GLY A 463 15.18 13.12 51.44
C GLY A 463 13.85 13.57 52.05
N THR A 464 13.71 14.85 52.42
CA THR A 464 12.42 15.41 52.86
C THR A 464 11.50 15.60 51.64
N GLU A 465 10.26 15.12 51.69
CA GLU A 465 9.30 15.33 50.59
C GLU A 465 8.66 16.73 50.64
N LEU A 466 8.45 17.32 49.46
CA LEU A 466 7.78 18.61 49.28
C LEU A 466 6.26 18.41 49.33
N LEU A 467 5.64 18.96 50.38
CA LEU A 467 4.20 19.02 50.55
C LEU A 467 3.67 20.37 50.04
N ASP A 468 3.45 20.47 48.72
CA ASP A 468 2.89 21.65 48.07
C ASP A 468 1.72 21.28 47.13
N GLU A 469 0.72 22.15 47.00
CA GLU A 469 -0.46 21.89 46.16
C GLU A 469 -0.17 21.90 44.65
N ARG A 470 0.93 22.55 44.21
CA ARG A 470 1.30 22.73 42.80
C ARG A 470 2.55 21.96 42.39
N PHE A 471 3.48 21.70 43.30
CA PHE A 471 4.76 21.07 43.02
C PHE A 471 4.95 19.79 43.85
N GLY A 472 5.50 18.74 43.24
CA GLY A 472 5.87 17.49 43.91
C GLY A 472 7.35 17.19 43.77
N GLY A 473 7.91 16.41 44.70
CA GLY A 473 9.33 16.01 44.69
C GLY A 473 10.00 16.21 46.05
N SER A 474 11.33 16.36 46.07
CA SER A 474 12.10 16.63 47.29
C SER A 474 12.03 18.12 47.70
N ASP A 475 11.86 18.39 48.98
CA ASP A 475 11.95 19.73 49.58
C ASP A 475 13.42 20.11 49.79
N PHE A 476 14.04 20.67 48.75
CA PHE A 476 15.45 21.02 48.75
C PHE A 476 15.81 22.00 49.88
N LEU A 477 16.95 21.73 50.53
CA LEU A 477 17.57 22.62 51.49
C LEU A 477 18.58 23.53 50.76
N LEU A 478 18.31 24.84 50.75
CA LEU A 478 19.16 25.85 50.12
C LEU A 478 20.10 26.45 51.16
N ILE A 479 21.40 26.20 51.01
CA ILE A 479 22.44 26.72 51.93
C ILE A 479 23.35 27.66 51.16
N ARG A 480 23.64 28.81 51.77
CA ARG A 480 24.70 29.71 51.29
C ARG A 480 26.04 29.20 51.83
N THR A 481 26.98 28.96 50.94
CA THR A 481 28.31 28.44 51.33
C THR A 481 29.42 29.16 50.58
N GLN A 482 30.57 29.28 51.24
CA GLN A 482 31.82 29.80 50.69
C GLN A 482 32.89 28.72 50.88
N SER A 483 33.65 28.42 49.83
CA SER A 483 34.81 27.53 49.98
C SER A 483 35.85 28.20 50.88
N ARG A 484 36.23 27.54 51.97
CA ARG A 484 37.46 27.87 52.69
C ARG A 484 38.62 27.22 51.92
N PRO A 485 39.66 27.96 51.52
CA PRO A 485 40.80 27.36 50.83
C PRO A 485 41.46 26.33 51.75
N SER A 486 41.33 25.05 51.39
CA SER A 486 42.02 23.97 52.08
C SER A 486 43.51 24.02 51.74
N VAL A 487 44.37 24.29 52.73
CA VAL A 487 45.81 24.08 52.61
C VAL A 487 46.04 22.57 52.39
N PRO A 488 46.70 22.13 51.31
CA PRO A 488 46.91 20.70 51.07
C PRO A 488 47.88 20.14 52.12
N PRO A 489 47.57 19.01 52.79
CA PRO A 489 48.51 18.34 53.67
C PRO A 489 49.64 17.71 52.83
N GLY A 490 50.89 17.94 53.25
CA GLY A 490 52.07 17.31 52.66
C GLY A 490 52.10 15.79 52.85
N PRO A 491 52.87 15.06 52.02
CA PRO A 491 52.84 13.61 51.95
C PRO A 491 53.36 12.99 53.26
N SER A 492 52.48 12.26 53.96
CA SER A 492 52.83 11.43 55.10
C SER A 492 53.22 10.03 54.62
N ASP A 493 54.33 9.54 55.16
CA ASP A 493 54.98 8.26 54.91
C ASP A 493 54.05 7.04 54.95
N ALA A 494 54.28 6.13 54.00
CA ALA A 494 53.73 4.77 54.00
C ALA A 494 54.55 3.85 54.92
N PRO A 495 53.93 2.91 55.66
CA PRO A 495 54.66 1.81 56.27
C PRO A 495 54.60 0.54 55.43
N THR A 496 55.78 -0.04 55.26
CA THR A 496 56.08 -1.36 54.71
C THR A 496 55.83 -2.47 55.73
N ASP A 497 55.68 -3.69 55.19
CA ASP A 497 55.99 -5.02 55.75
C ASP A 497 54.90 -5.88 56.45
N ASP A 498 54.51 -6.92 55.70
CA ASP A 498 54.90 -8.32 55.92
C ASP A 498 54.21 -9.14 57.05
N ASN A 499 53.31 -10.08 56.68
CA ASN A 499 53.45 -11.53 56.98
C ASN A 499 52.22 -12.41 56.61
N ARG A 500 52.56 -13.54 55.97
CA ARG A 500 52.08 -14.94 56.17
C ARG A 500 50.67 -15.40 55.75
N LEU A 501 50.67 -16.00 54.55
CA LEU A 501 50.26 -17.38 54.20
C LEU A 501 49.74 -18.31 55.32
N SER A 502 48.58 -18.94 55.08
CA SER A 502 48.23 -20.35 55.36
C SER A 502 46.93 -20.70 54.59
N SER A 503 47.03 -21.44 53.48
CA SER A 503 46.68 -22.86 53.31
C SER A 503 45.19 -23.17 53.01
N VAL A 504 44.88 -23.53 51.75
CA VAL A 504 43.79 -24.47 51.41
C VAL A 504 44.24 -25.38 50.26
N THR A 505 44.11 -26.67 50.49
CA THR A 505 44.55 -27.85 49.71
C THR A 505 43.63 -28.16 48.52
N PRO A 506 44.12 -28.74 47.40
CA PRO A 506 43.29 -29.07 46.23
C PRO A 506 42.64 -30.48 46.32
N ILE A 507 41.48 -30.63 45.68
CA ILE A 507 40.68 -31.85 45.54
C ILE A 507 41.23 -32.69 44.37
N PRO A 508 41.37 -34.03 44.49
CA PRO A 508 41.96 -34.85 43.43
C PRO A 508 40.94 -35.34 42.39
N ASP A 509 41.41 -35.40 41.14
CA ASP A 509 40.83 -36.14 40.03
C ASP A 509 40.68 -37.63 40.34
N ARG A 510 39.60 -38.23 39.84
CA ARG A 510 39.41 -39.67 39.82
C ARG A 510 39.09 -40.11 38.40
N ASP A 511 40.05 -40.82 37.82
CA ASP A 511 39.99 -41.48 36.54
C ASP A 511 38.88 -42.54 36.44
N GLN A 512 38.50 -42.72 35.18
CA GLN A 512 37.88 -43.86 34.49
C GLN A 512 38.09 -45.25 35.14
N GLU A 513 37.04 -46.08 35.17
CA GLU A 513 36.97 -47.34 34.42
C GLU A 513 35.66 -48.13 34.68
N SER A 514 34.94 -48.41 33.58
CA SER A 514 34.37 -49.71 33.18
C SER A 514 33.35 -50.45 34.07
N ALA A 515 32.08 -50.44 33.61
CA ALA A 515 31.25 -51.63 33.31
C ALA A 515 30.04 -51.23 32.46
#